data_AF-A0A1M3MUU1-F1
#
_entry.id   AF-A0A1M3MUU1-F1
#
_cell.length_a   1.000
_cell.length_b   1.000
_cell.length_c   1.000
_cell.angle_alpha   90.00
_cell.angle_beta   90.00
_cell.angle_gamma   90.00
#
_symmetry.space_group_name_H-M   'P 1'
#
loop_
_entity.id
_entity.type
_entity.pdbx_description
1 polymer ?
#
loop_
_entity_poly.entity_id
_entity_poly.type
_entity_poly.pdbx_seq_one_letter_code
_entity_poly.pdbx_strand_id
1 'polypeptide(L)'
;MLERSKALLLERGRRLRRDPMAPPAAVAAISATALILGAALVGATIRLLPWALDPTIGWSTLAPFAKSLLTVAFEAALMTGWPVGWALATQRLVERGEARVLASLGEPPLRTISRLVPQAVLLGAVLVSSSTLLGRDAVAPGRIVNELLVEGRRACEPGTTHGIPFVSATWLCPSHEDAPPRLVGRAPIGNVVFTAEDAKVSDDLRRIELAKARLALPTGSAGTTVRARVDTLVLRGLAPWARASSLPPPLRAAVVTGSSLVAGCAAVAAILRGRRRRVGGVAAAAIGAAGPLAALATLRALELRLPETAPGAWLLAFGLVPFAAFVAVIAAVALVTALPERRRADSK
;
A
#
# COMPACT_ATOMS: atom_id res chain seq x y z
N MET A 1 -16.01 -24.50 -51.82
CA MET A 1 -14.61 -24.14 -51.47
C MET A 1 -14.37 -22.64 -51.38
N LEU A 2 -14.87 -21.81 -52.30
CA LEU A 2 -14.65 -20.35 -52.27
C LEU A 2 -15.18 -19.64 -51.00
N GLU A 3 -16.31 -20.07 -50.45
CA GLU A 3 -16.85 -19.45 -49.23
C GLU A 3 -16.02 -19.74 -47.97
N ARG A 4 -15.47 -20.94 -47.84
CA ARG A 4 -14.52 -21.28 -46.75
C ARG A 4 -13.24 -20.43 -46.84
N SER A 5 -12.77 -20.14 -48.06
CA SER A 5 -11.58 -19.30 -48.27
C SER A 5 -11.85 -17.83 -47.89
N LYS A 6 -13.03 -17.29 -48.24
CA LYS A 6 -13.46 -15.94 -47.82
C LYS A 6 -13.64 -15.84 -46.30
N ALA A 7 -14.24 -16.86 -45.66
CA ALA A 7 -14.40 -16.89 -44.21
C ALA A 7 -13.04 -16.92 -43.48
N LEU A 8 -12.09 -17.73 -43.95
CA LEU A 8 -10.72 -17.79 -43.40
C LEU A 8 -9.95 -16.48 -43.61
N LEU A 9 -10.11 -15.81 -44.75
CA LEU A 9 -9.49 -14.49 -45.01
C LEU A 9 -10.10 -13.38 -44.16
N LEU A 10 -11.42 -13.40 -43.93
CA LEU A 10 -12.11 -12.46 -43.05
C LEU A 10 -11.75 -12.70 -41.57
N GLU A 11 -11.57 -13.96 -41.15
CA GLU A 11 -11.05 -14.28 -39.82
C GLU A 11 -9.59 -13.87 -39.66
N ARG A 12 -8.73 -14.11 -40.67
CA ARG A 12 -7.33 -13.63 -40.67
C ARG A 12 -7.25 -12.11 -40.62
N GLY A 13 -8.08 -11.41 -41.39
CA GLY A 13 -8.19 -9.96 -41.38
C GLY A 13 -8.66 -9.41 -40.03
N ARG A 14 -9.64 -10.07 -39.39
CA ARG A 14 -10.07 -9.72 -38.02
C ARG A 14 -9.00 -9.98 -36.96
N ARG A 15 -8.19 -11.05 -37.10
CA ARG A 15 -7.07 -11.33 -36.19
C ARG A 15 -5.91 -10.34 -36.35
N LEU A 16 -5.62 -9.90 -37.58
CA LEU A 16 -4.62 -8.86 -37.88
C LEU A 16 -5.04 -7.47 -37.38
N ARG A 17 -6.35 -7.21 -37.22
CA ARG A 17 -6.88 -5.94 -36.71
C ARG A 17 -6.97 -5.87 -35.18
N ARG A 18 -6.78 -6.99 -34.47
CA ARG A 18 -6.74 -6.99 -33.00
C ARG A 18 -5.37 -6.50 -32.55
N ASP A 19 -5.36 -5.47 -31.70
CA ASP A 19 -4.12 -4.99 -31.09
C ASP A 19 -3.38 -6.14 -30.42
N PRO A 20 -2.13 -6.45 -30.82
CA PRO A 20 -1.39 -7.60 -30.29
C PRO A 20 -0.96 -7.38 -28.84
N MET A 21 -0.96 -6.12 -28.37
CA MET A 21 -0.39 -5.73 -27.09
C MET A 21 -1.43 -5.49 -25.99
N ALA A 22 -2.57 -4.85 -26.31
CA ALA A 22 -3.50 -4.42 -25.29
C ALA A 22 -4.17 -5.60 -24.54
N PRO A 23 -4.88 -6.55 -25.18
CA PRO A 23 -5.51 -7.66 -24.46
C PRO A 23 -4.55 -8.48 -23.56
N PRO A 24 -3.35 -8.91 -24.02
CA PRO A 24 -2.45 -9.66 -23.15
C PRO A 24 -1.85 -8.81 -22.04
N ALA A 25 -1.63 -7.51 -22.25
CA ALA A 25 -1.18 -6.59 -21.19
C ALA A 25 -2.22 -6.44 -20.08
N ALA A 26 -3.51 -6.34 -20.41
CA ALA A 26 -4.58 -6.28 -19.42
C ALA A 26 -4.64 -7.56 -18.59
N VAL A 27 -4.66 -8.73 -19.24
CA VAL A 27 -4.70 -10.03 -18.53
C VAL A 27 -3.47 -10.20 -17.65
N ALA A 28 -2.28 -9.86 -18.15
CA ALA A 28 -1.05 -9.92 -17.38
C ALA A 28 -1.09 -8.98 -16.17
N ALA A 29 -1.53 -7.72 -16.34
CA ALA A 29 -1.65 -6.76 -15.25
C ALA A 29 -2.65 -7.21 -14.17
N ILE A 30 -3.81 -7.74 -14.58
CA ILE A 30 -4.81 -8.28 -13.65
C ILE A 30 -4.23 -9.48 -12.89
N SER A 31 -3.59 -10.42 -13.60
CA SER A 31 -3.00 -11.60 -12.96
C SER A 31 -1.87 -11.24 -11.99
N ALA A 32 -1.00 -10.30 -12.35
CA ALA A 32 0.09 -9.83 -11.50
C ALA A 32 -0.47 -9.11 -10.26
N THR A 33 -1.47 -8.25 -10.45
CA THR A 33 -2.15 -7.57 -9.35
C THR A 33 -2.82 -8.57 -8.40
N ALA A 34 -3.52 -9.58 -8.93
CA ALA A 34 -4.19 -10.61 -8.12
C ALA A 34 -3.18 -11.45 -7.32
N LEU A 35 -2.05 -11.85 -7.92
CA LEU A 35 -1.00 -12.59 -7.23
C LEU A 35 -0.35 -11.77 -6.11
N ILE A 36 -0.03 -10.50 -6.40
CA ILE A 36 0.58 -9.61 -5.39
C ILE A 36 -0.42 -9.30 -4.28
N LEU A 37 -1.70 -9.10 -4.62
CA LEU A 37 -2.77 -8.93 -3.64
C LEU A 37 -2.90 -10.17 -2.76
N GLY A 38 -2.88 -11.38 -3.33
CA GLY A 38 -2.91 -12.63 -2.56
C GLY A 38 -1.75 -12.72 -1.56
N ALA A 39 -0.53 -12.41 -1.99
CA ALA A 39 0.64 -12.37 -1.10
C ALA A 39 0.51 -11.30 0.00
N ALA A 40 -0.01 -10.11 -0.35
CA ALA A 40 -0.25 -9.03 0.61
C ALA A 40 -1.32 -9.40 1.64
N LEU A 41 -2.39 -10.09 1.22
CA LEU A 41 -3.44 -10.60 2.10
C LEU A 41 -2.90 -11.64 3.08
N VAL A 42 -2.06 -12.58 2.62
CA VAL A 42 -1.38 -13.52 3.52
C VAL A 42 -0.56 -12.78 4.58
N GLY A 43 0.21 -11.76 4.15
CA GLY A 43 0.96 -10.91 5.08
C GLY A 43 0.06 -10.15 6.08
N ALA A 44 -1.09 -9.66 5.64
CA ALA A 44 -2.07 -9.00 6.50
C ALA A 44 -2.67 -9.99 7.52
N THR A 45 -3.05 -11.19 7.07
CA THR A 45 -3.57 -12.25 7.94
C THR A 45 -2.57 -12.65 9.01
N ILE A 46 -1.29 -12.85 8.64
CA ILE A 46 -0.24 -13.18 9.61
C ILE A 46 -0.11 -12.10 10.70
N ARG A 47 -0.29 -10.82 10.34
CA ARG A 47 -0.25 -9.71 11.30
C ARG A 47 -1.49 -9.60 12.17
N LEU A 48 -2.65 -9.97 11.65
CA LEU A 48 -3.93 -9.92 12.36
C LEU A 48 -4.15 -11.15 13.26
N LEU A 49 -3.52 -12.27 12.93
CA LEU A 49 -3.73 -13.55 13.61
C LEU A 49 -3.54 -13.48 15.14
N PRO A 50 -2.51 -12.80 15.69
CA PRO A 50 -2.36 -12.72 17.14
C PRO A 50 -3.54 -12.07 17.86
N TRP A 51 -4.20 -11.09 17.23
CA TRP A 51 -5.36 -10.40 17.82
C TRP A 51 -6.66 -11.12 17.56
N ALA A 52 -6.77 -11.82 16.42
CA ALA A 52 -7.93 -12.66 16.14
C ALA A 52 -8.01 -13.89 17.08
N LEU A 53 -6.87 -14.31 17.64
CA LEU A 53 -6.79 -15.40 18.62
C LEU A 53 -6.96 -14.92 20.08
N ASP A 54 -7.00 -13.61 20.33
CA ASP A 54 -7.19 -13.05 21.67
C ASP A 54 -8.69 -13.00 22.01
N PRO A 55 -9.16 -13.76 23.01
CA PRO A 55 -10.58 -13.80 23.37
C PRO A 55 -11.11 -12.47 23.92
N THR A 56 -10.23 -11.54 24.31
CA THR A 56 -10.61 -10.21 24.83
C THR A 56 -10.86 -9.17 23.73
N ILE A 57 -10.55 -9.51 22.47
CA ILE A 57 -10.65 -8.62 21.31
C ILE A 57 -11.78 -9.09 20.39
N GLY A 58 -12.87 -8.32 20.34
CA GLY A 58 -14.00 -8.61 19.47
C GLY A 58 -13.74 -8.24 18.00
N TRP A 59 -14.40 -8.91 17.06
CA TRP A 59 -14.27 -8.63 15.61
C TRP A 59 -14.67 -7.19 15.25
N SER A 60 -15.63 -6.59 15.97
CA SER A 60 -16.03 -5.19 15.83
C SER A 60 -14.86 -4.21 16.05
N THR A 61 -13.95 -4.54 16.98
CA THR A 61 -12.73 -3.76 17.24
C THR A 61 -11.60 -4.08 16.26
N LEU A 62 -11.61 -5.23 15.59
CA LEU A 62 -10.56 -5.58 14.62
C LEU A 62 -10.89 -5.07 13.21
N ALA A 63 -12.18 -4.96 12.86
CA ALA A 63 -12.67 -4.64 11.53
C ALA A 63 -12.16 -3.30 10.96
N PRO A 64 -12.12 -2.17 11.69
CA PRO A 64 -11.61 -0.90 11.16
C PRO A 64 -10.14 -1.00 10.74
N PHE A 65 -9.35 -1.76 11.50
CA PHE A 65 -7.95 -1.97 11.20
C PHE A 65 -7.76 -2.94 10.01
N ALA A 66 -8.50 -4.04 9.95
CA ALA A 66 -8.48 -4.95 8.81
C ALA A 66 -8.85 -4.24 7.50
N LYS A 67 -9.85 -3.34 7.54
CA LYS A 67 -10.23 -2.49 6.40
C LYS A 67 -9.07 -1.60 5.92
N SER A 68 -8.35 -0.98 6.86
CA SER A 68 -7.19 -0.14 6.55
C SER A 68 -6.03 -0.96 5.93
N LEU A 69 -5.72 -2.14 6.49
CA LEU A 69 -4.72 -3.03 5.90
C LEU A 69 -5.09 -3.51 4.49
N LEU A 70 -6.35 -3.91 4.29
CA LEU A 70 -6.85 -4.37 3.00
C LEU A 70 -6.72 -3.29 1.93
N THR A 71 -7.04 -2.05 2.31
CA THR A 71 -6.87 -0.87 1.47
C THR A 71 -5.43 -0.71 1.00
N VAL A 72 -4.48 -0.71 1.94
CA VAL A 72 -3.06 -0.51 1.63
C VAL A 72 -2.52 -1.67 0.79
N ALA A 73 -2.94 -2.90 1.08
CA ALA A 73 -2.61 -4.07 0.28
C ALA A 73 -3.11 -3.94 -1.17
N PHE A 74 -4.34 -3.47 -1.36
CA PHE A 74 -4.93 -3.26 -2.68
C PHE A 74 -4.22 -2.16 -3.48
N GLU A 75 -3.93 -1.00 -2.85
CA GLU A 75 -3.18 0.09 -3.47
C GLU A 75 -1.78 -0.37 -3.90
N ALA A 76 -1.04 -1.04 -3.01
CA ALA A 76 0.28 -1.57 -3.30
C ALA A 76 0.24 -2.62 -4.42
N ALA A 77 -0.75 -3.52 -4.41
CA ALA A 77 -0.91 -4.56 -5.43
C ALA A 77 -1.21 -3.96 -6.81
N LEU A 78 -2.06 -2.94 -6.90
CA LEU A 78 -2.33 -2.24 -8.18
C LEU A 78 -1.09 -1.48 -8.67
N MET A 79 -0.45 -0.72 -7.77
CA MET A 79 0.73 0.09 -8.06
C MET A 79 1.90 -0.77 -8.62
N THR A 80 2.03 -2.00 -8.12
CA THR A 80 3.10 -2.94 -8.52
C THR A 80 2.68 -3.86 -9.66
N GLY A 81 1.46 -4.41 -9.61
CA GLY A 81 0.95 -5.39 -10.57
C GLY A 81 0.77 -4.84 -11.97
N TRP A 82 0.38 -3.56 -12.12
CA TRP A 82 0.25 -2.92 -13.42
C TRP A 82 1.60 -2.87 -14.17
N PRO A 83 2.68 -2.23 -13.65
CA PRO A 83 3.98 -2.22 -14.31
C PRO A 83 4.56 -3.62 -14.58
N VAL A 84 4.38 -4.57 -13.64
CA VAL A 84 4.81 -5.97 -13.82
C VAL A 84 4.09 -6.64 -14.99
N GLY A 85 2.76 -6.48 -15.08
CA GLY A 85 1.98 -7.05 -16.16
C GLY A 85 2.35 -6.49 -17.53
N TRP A 86 2.56 -5.18 -17.62
CA TRP A 86 3.01 -4.52 -18.84
C TRP A 86 4.40 -4.98 -19.26
N ALA A 87 5.34 -5.12 -18.32
CA ALA A 87 6.67 -5.63 -18.59
C ALA A 87 6.64 -7.08 -19.12
N LEU A 88 5.84 -7.97 -18.48
CA LEU A 88 5.65 -9.35 -18.91
C LEU A 88 5.00 -9.46 -20.30
N ALA A 89 3.97 -8.66 -20.57
CA ALA A 89 3.33 -8.66 -21.89
C ALA A 89 4.30 -8.17 -22.99
N THR A 90 5.10 -7.15 -22.68
CA THR A 90 6.11 -6.62 -23.62
C THR A 90 7.20 -7.65 -23.88
N GLN A 91 7.64 -8.36 -22.84
CA GLN A 91 8.61 -9.43 -22.96
C GLN A 91 8.10 -10.55 -23.85
N ARG A 92 6.83 -10.99 -23.69
CA ARG A 92 6.20 -11.97 -24.59
C ARG A 92 6.13 -11.48 -26.04
N LEU A 93 5.83 -10.19 -26.26
CA LEU A 93 5.82 -9.58 -27.60
C LEU A 93 7.21 -9.61 -28.26
N VAL A 94 8.27 -9.37 -27.47
CA VAL A 94 9.66 -9.44 -27.94
C VAL A 94 10.08 -10.88 -28.23
N GLU A 95 9.74 -11.83 -27.36
CA GLU A 95 10.09 -13.25 -27.55
C GLU A 95 9.41 -13.88 -28.76
N ARG A 96 8.16 -13.49 -29.05
CA ARG A 96 7.45 -13.93 -30.26
C ARG A 96 7.98 -13.29 -31.55
N GLY A 97 8.89 -12.31 -31.44
CA GLY A 97 9.42 -11.57 -32.59
C GLY A 97 8.45 -10.52 -33.17
N GLU A 98 7.22 -10.43 -32.66
CA GLU A 98 6.21 -9.46 -33.09
C GLU A 98 6.73 -8.01 -32.95
N ALA A 99 7.47 -7.72 -31.86
CA ALA A 99 8.09 -6.41 -31.67
C ALA A 99 9.12 -6.05 -32.75
N ARG A 100 9.79 -7.04 -33.35
CA ARG A 100 10.75 -6.82 -34.46
C ARG A 100 9.99 -6.55 -35.76
N VAL A 101 8.88 -7.24 -35.98
CA VAL A 101 7.99 -7.01 -37.13
C VAL A 101 7.44 -5.58 -37.09
N LEU A 102 6.90 -5.15 -35.95
CA LEU A 102 6.41 -3.77 -35.78
C LEU A 102 7.51 -2.74 -36.04
N ALA A 103 8.72 -2.99 -35.54
CA ALA A 103 9.85 -2.11 -35.79
C ALA A 103 10.30 -2.08 -37.26
N SER A 104 10.23 -3.21 -37.99
CA SER A 104 10.52 -3.25 -39.43
C SER A 104 9.47 -2.51 -40.26
N LEU A 105 8.24 -2.40 -39.76
CA LEU A 105 7.18 -1.58 -40.33
C LEU A 105 7.33 -0.08 -39.96
N GLY A 106 8.42 0.30 -39.30
CA GLY A 106 8.71 1.68 -38.91
C GLY A 106 7.93 2.16 -37.68
N GLU A 107 7.28 1.26 -36.93
CA GLU A 107 6.52 1.67 -35.75
C GLU A 107 7.45 2.03 -34.58
N PRO A 108 7.38 3.28 -34.06
CA PRO A 108 8.18 3.67 -32.91
C PRO A 108 7.62 3.08 -31.60
N PRO A 109 8.46 2.84 -30.58
CA PRO A 109 8.03 2.25 -29.30
C PRO A 109 6.97 3.08 -28.57
N LEU A 110 6.95 4.41 -28.80
CA LEU A 110 5.94 5.31 -28.24
C LEU A 110 4.53 4.98 -28.75
N ARG A 111 4.39 4.51 -30.00
CA ARG A 111 3.10 4.10 -30.56
C ARG A 111 2.58 2.81 -29.94
N THR A 112 3.48 1.92 -29.52
CA THR A 112 3.11 0.73 -28.74
C THR A 112 2.62 1.12 -27.34
N ILE A 113 3.29 2.07 -26.69
CA ILE A 113 2.88 2.61 -25.38
C ILE A 113 1.53 3.33 -25.48
N SER A 114 1.29 4.11 -26.54
CA SER A 114 0.02 4.82 -26.70
C SER A 114 -1.19 3.90 -26.82
N ARG A 115 -1.02 2.67 -27.34
CA ARG A 115 -2.09 1.64 -27.36
C ARG A 115 -2.49 1.16 -25.97
N LEU A 116 -1.65 1.39 -24.95
CA LEU A 116 -1.92 1.04 -23.55
C LEU A 116 -2.65 2.15 -22.79
N VAL A 117 -2.83 3.34 -23.39
CA VAL A 117 -3.49 4.49 -22.73
C VAL A 117 -4.88 4.15 -22.18
N PRO A 118 -5.78 3.45 -22.88
CA PRO A 118 -7.09 3.11 -22.30
C PRO A 118 -6.98 2.29 -21.01
N GLN A 119 -5.98 1.40 -20.93
CA GLN A 119 -5.71 0.62 -19.72
C GLN A 119 -5.10 1.47 -18.63
N ALA A 120 -4.21 2.40 -18.99
CA ALA A 120 -3.62 3.33 -18.06
C ALA A 120 -4.67 4.23 -17.42
N VAL A 121 -5.64 4.71 -18.20
CA VAL A 121 -6.76 5.52 -17.69
C VAL A 121 -7.61 4.69 -16.73
N LEU A 122 -7.97 3.44 -17.09
CA LEU A 122 -8.77 2.58 -16.22
C LEU A 122 -8.05 2.26 -14.90
N LEU A 123 -6.82 1.74 -14.99
CA LEU A 123 -6.03 1.37 -13.80
C LEU A 123 -5.68 2.59 -12.95
N GLY A 124 -5.36 3.71 -13.60
CA GLY A 124 -5.14 4.99 -12.94
C GLY A 124 -6.39 5.50 -12.23
N ALA A 125 -7.57 5.40 -12.85
CA ALA A 125 -8.84 5.79 -12.21
C ALA A 125 -9.14 4.92 -10.99
N VAL A 126 -8.93 3.60 -11.08
CA VAL A 126 -9.10 2.68 -9.94
C VAL A 126 -8.13 3.02 -8.82
N LEU A 127 -6.86 3.29 -9.14
CA LEU A 127 -5.81 3.62 -8.16
C LEU A 127 -6.03 4.99 -7.51
N VAL A 128 -6.46 6.00 -8.27
CA VAL A 128 -6.84 7.31 -7.73
C VAL A 128 -8.06 7.19 -6.84
N SER A 129 -9.07 6.41 -7.26
CA SER A 129 -10.28 6.20 -6.45
C SER A 129 -9.96 5.47 -5.15
N SER A 130 -9.15 4.41 -5.19
CA SER A 130 -8.75 3.70 -3.98
C SER A 130 -7.89 4.57 -3.06
N SER A 131 -6.90 5.29 -3.61
CA SER A 131 -6.03 6.16 -2.82
C SER A 131 -6.75 7.38 -2.23
N THR A 132 -7.75 7.95 -2.91
CA THR A 132 -8.52 9.10 -2.39
C THR A 132 -9.63 8.71 -1.41
N LEU A 133 -10.37 7.63 -1.69
CA LEU A 133 -11.49 7.21 -0.84
C LEU A 133 -10.97 6.54 0.44
N LEU A 134 -9.92 5.74 0.32
CA LEU A 134 -9.43 4.91 1.40
C LEU A 134 -8.15 5.47 2.04
N GLY A 135 -7.40 6.33 1.35
CA GLY A 135 -6.22 7.02 1.90
C GLY A 135 -6.55 8.15 2.89
N ARG A 136 -7.83 8.53 3.05
CA ARG A 136 -8.26 9.47 4.10
C ARG A 136 -7.88 8.99 5.50
N ASP A 137 -7.95 7.69 5.73
CA ASP A 137 -7.63 7.09 7.02
C ASP A 137 -6.11 7.02 7.26
N ALA A 138 -5.30 7.09 6.19
CA ALA A 138 -3.84 7.16 6.27
C ALA A 138 -3.31 8.56 6.63
N VAL A 139 -4.08 9.62 6.38
CA VAL A 139 -3.71 11.01 6.74
C VAL A 139 -3.95 11.30 8.22
N ALA A 140 -4.88 10.59 8.85
CA ALA A 140 -5.24 10.79 10.26
C ALA A 140 -5.39 9.44 10.97
N PRO A 141 -4.29 8.71 11.23
CA PRO A 141 -4.33 7.42 11.92
C PRO A 141 -5.02 7.49 13.30
N GLY A 142 -5.01 8.66 13.97
CA GLY A 142 -5.75 8.88 15.20
C GLY A 142 -7.26 8.70 15.08
N ARG A 143 -7.85 8.93 13.90
CA ARG A 143 -9.28 8.69 13.67
C ARG A 143 -9.64 7.21 13.82
N ILE A 144 -8.80 6.31 13.30
CA ILE A 144 -9.00 4.87 13.45
C ILE A 144 -8.97 4.51 14.95
N VAL A 145 -7.98 5.02 15.69
CA VAL A 145 -7.87 4.75 17.13
C VAL A 145 -9.08 5.28 17.90
N ASN A 146 -9.59 6.46 17.55
CA ASN A 146 -10.80 7.02 18.16
C ASN A 146 -12.03 6.17 17.83
N GLU A 147 -12.18 5.69 16.60
CA GLU A 147 -13.25 4.76 16.23
C GLU A 147 -13.14 3.45 17.02
N LEU A 148 -11.93 2.93 17.23
CA LEU A 148 -11.69 1.74 18.07
C LEU A 148 -12.05 1.97 19.54
N LEU A 149 -11.73 3.14 20.09
CA LEU A 149 -12.07 3.50 21.46
C LEU A 149 -13.58 3.58 21.65
N VAL A 150 -14.29 4.20 20.70
CA VAL A 150 -15.75 4.32 20.70
C VAL A 150 -16.42 2.96 20.54
N GLU A 151 -15.96 2.15 19.58
CA GLU A 151 -16.55 0.83 19.33
C GLU A 151 -16.28 -0.14 20.47
N GLY A 152 -15.07 -0.12 21.06
CA GLY A 152 -14.74 -0.89 22.26
C GLY A 152 -15.60 -0.50 23.46
N ARG A 153 -15.93 0.79 23.61
CA ARG A 153 -16.84 1.26 24.65
C ARG A 153 -18.28 0.80 24.41
N ARG A 154 -18.73 0.76 23.15
CA ARG A 154 -20.08 0.28 22.79
C ARG A 154 -20.22 -1.23 22.96
N ALA A 155 -19.14 -1.97 22.76
CA ALA A 155 -19.11 -3.41 22.94
C ALA A 155 -19.08 -3.84 24.42
N CYS A 156 -18.98 -2.90 25.38
CA CYS A 156 -18.93 -3.22 26.81
C CYS A 156 -20.19 -3.94 27.30
N GLU A 157 -19.98 -5.18 27.76
CA GLU A 157 -20.97 -5.95 28.50
C GLU A 157 -20.68 -5.91 30.02
N PRO A 158 -21.69 -5.92 30.91
CA PRO A 158 -21.45 -5.85 32.35
C PRO A 158 -20.56 -6.99 32.86
N GLY A 159 -19.46 -6.64 33.56
CA GLY A 159 -18.53 -7.60 34.14
C GLY A 159 -17.47 -8.14 33.18
N THR A 160 -17.41 -7.65 31.93
CA THR A 160 -16.39 -8.05 30.96
C THR A 160 -15.25 -7.03 30.86
N THR A 161 -14.20 -7.42 30.15
CA THR A 161 -13.11 -6.52 29.77
C THR A 161 -12.90 -6.61 28.27
N HIS A 162 -12.78 -5.47 27.60
CA HIS A 162 -12.51 -5.41 26.18
C HIS A 162 -11.16 -4.77 25.88
N GLY A 163 -10.26 -5.55 25.29
CA GLY A 163 -8.95 -5.08 24.87
C GLY A 163 -9.07 -4.22 23.61
N ILE A 164 -8.32 -3.12 23.57
CA ILE A 164 -8.20 -2.27 22.39
C ILE A 164 -6.82 -2.51 21.77
N PRO A 165 -6.76 -3.01 20.52
CA PRO A 165 -5.47 -3.23 19.87
C PRO A 165 -4.71 -1.90 19.71
N PHE A 166 -3.38 -1.97 19.65
CA PHE A 166 -2.41 -0.86 19.49
C PHE A 166 -2.22 0.10 20.66
N VAL A 167 -3.27 0.45 21.39
CA VAL A 167 -3.16 1.45 22.48
C VAL A 167 -2.78 0.81 23.81
N SER A 168 -2.62 -0.53 23.85
CA SER A 168 -2.40 -1.33 25.06
C SER A 168 -3.31 -0.88 26.20
N ALA A 169 -4.57 -0.64 25.84
CA ALA A 169 -5.61 -0.13 26.72
C ALA A 169 -6.79 -1.09 26.71
N THR A 170 -7.49 -1.18 27.83
CA THR A 170 -8.58 -2.12 28.03
C THR A 170 -9.75 -1.37 28.64
N TRP A 171 -10.93 -1.49 28.05
CA TRP A 171 -12.17 -1.06 28.69
C TRP A 171 -12.51 -2.04 29.81
N LEU A 172 -12.62 -1.51 31.03
CA LEU A 172 -13.22 -2.21 32.15
C LEU A 172 -14.71 -1.88 32.18
N CYS A 173 -15.54 -2.90 31.97
CA CYS A 173 -16.98 -2.79 31.97
C CYS A 173 -17.48 -3.25 33.34
N PRO A 174 -17.86 -2.33 34.25
CA PRO A 174 -18.28 -2.69 35.60
C PRO A 174 -19.55 -3.56 35.56
N SER A 175 -19.68 -4.46 36.54
CA SER A 175 -20.87 -5.32 36.69
C SER A 175 -22.09 -4.59 37.25
N HIS A 176 -21.89 -3.42 37.85
CA HIS A 176 -22.97 -2.56 38.34
C HIS A 176 -23.44 -1.62 37.22
N GLU A 177 -24.73 -1.65 36.89
CA GLU A 177 -25.35 -0.85 35.83
C GLU A 177 -25.08 0.67 35.97
N ASP A 178 -24.94 1.17 37.20
CA ASP A 178 -24.76 2.60 37.47
C ASP A 178 -23.32 3.12 37.29
N ALA A 179 -22.35 2.23 37.08
CA ALA A 179 -20.96 2.62 36.94
C ALA A 179 -20.58 2.78 35.46
N PRO A 180 -20.03 3.93 35.03
CA PRO A 180 -19.59 4.08 33.64
C PRO A 180 -18.39 3.19 33.34
N PRO A 181 -18.27 2.65 32.11
CA PRO A 181 -17.09 1.90 31.69
C PRO A 181 -15.85 2.80 31.78
N ARG A 182 -14.72 2.23 32.20
CA ARG A 182 -13.47 2.99 32.38
C ARG A 182 -12.34 2.35 31.59
N LEU A 183 -11.64 3.16 30.81
CA LEU A 183 -10.47 2.76 30.06
C LEU A 183 -9.28 2.67 31.01
N VAL A 184 -8.57 1.55 30.99
CA VAL A 184 -7.34 1.34 31.75
C VAL A 184 -6.17 1.17 30.80
N GLY A 185 -5.06 1.81 31.12
CA GLY A 185 -3.83 1.69 30.34
C GLY A 185 -2.61 2.02 31.18
N ARG A 186 -1.44 1.76 30.60
CA ARG A 186 -0.15 2.19 31.18
C ARG A 186 0.32 3.43 30.43
N ALA A 187 0.69 4.47 31.17
CA ALA A 187 1.30 5.63 30.55
C ALA A 187 2.69 5.23 30.01
N PRO A 188 3.13 5.78 28.87
CA PRO A 188 4.45 5.50 28.30
C PRO A 188 5.60 6.15 29.07
N ILE A 189 5.32 6.75 30.24
CA ILE A 189 6.28 7.44 31.10
C ILE A 189 6.16 6.84 32.50
N GLY A 190 7.20 6.11 32.92
CA GLY A 190 7.23 5.40 34.19
C GLY A 190 6.24 4.22 34.26
N ASN A 191 6.25 3.49 35.38
CA ASN A 191 5.28 2.41 35.65
C ASN A 191 3.91 2.96 36.11
N VAL A 192 3.43 4.02 35.45
CA VAL A 192 2.19 4.72 35.83
C VAL A 192 1.00 4.05 35.17
N VAL A 193 0.03 3.65 35.99
CA VAL A 193 -1.25 3.10 35.52
C VAL A 193 -2.28 4.22 35.55
N PHE A 194 -3.00 4.40 34.45
CA PHE A 194 -4.08 5.36 34.36
C PHE A 194 -5.42 4.66 34.15
N THR A 195 -6.48 5.32 34.62
CA THR A 195 -7.86 4.94 34.34
C THR A 195 -8.64 6.19 33.93
N ALA A 196 -9.44 6.14 32.87
CA ALA A 196 -10.19 7.29 32.34
C ALA A 196 -11.63 6.89 32.00
N GLU A 197 -12.56 7.84 32.01
CA GLU A 197 -13.93 7.58 31.52
C GLU A 197 -14.03 7.70 30.00
N ASP A 198 -13.15 8.48 29.40
CA ASP A 198 -13.09 8.66 27.95
C ASP A 198 -11.65 8.95 27.52
N ALA A 199 -11.36 8.67 26.26
CA ALA A 199 -10.06 8.92 25.67
C ALA A 199 -10.20 9.39 24.22
N LYS A 200 -9.43 10.41 23.86
CA LYS A 200 -9.34 10.93 22.50
C LYS A 200 -7.88 11.05 22.10
N VAL A 201 -7.55 10.52 20.95
CA VAL A 201 -6.21 10.56 20.37
C VAL A 201 -6.19 11.58 19.24
N SER A 202 -5.14 12.38 19.15
CA SER A 202 -4.95 13.31 18.03
C SER A 202 -4.71 12.55 16.73
N ASP A 203 -5.04 13.20 15.60
CA ASP A 203 -4.92 12.60 14.27
C ASP A 203 -3.50 12.11 13.94
N ASP A 204 -2.47 12.76 14.49
CA ASP A 204 -1.05 12.45 14.33
C ASP A 204 -0.49 11.46 15.38
N LEU A 205 -1.34 10.96 16.29
CA LEU A 205 -0.99 10.07 17.41
C LEU A 205 0.01 10.64 18.44
N ARG A 206 0.28 11.94 18.43
CA ARG A 206 1.26 12.56 19.34
C ARG A 206 0.66 13.09 20.63
N ARG A 207 -0.67 13.19 20.71
CA ARG A 207 -1.42 13.69 21.85
C ARG A 207 -2.55 12.73 22.20
N ILE A 208 -2.66 12.41 23.49
CA ILE A 208 -3.79 11.67 24.06
C ILE A 208 -4.44 12.56 25.11
N GLU A 209 -5.74 12.74 24.99
CA GLU A 209 -6.59 13.41 25.96
C GLU A 209 -7.42 12.37 26.70
N LEU A 210 -7.33 12.38 28.02
CA LEU A 210 -8.07 11.48 28.89
C LEU A 210 -9.02 12.30 29.76
N ALA A 211 -10.30 11.96 29.72
CA ALA A 211 -11.32 12.61 30.53
C ALA A 211 -11.51 11.89 31.87
N LYS A 212 -11.61 12.67 32.95
CA LYS A 212 -11.75 12.21 34.34
C LYS A 212 -10.75 11.11 34.68
N ALA A 213 -9.48 11.39 34.41
CA ALA A 213 -8.38 10.48 34.62
C ALA A 213 -8.09 10.27 36.12
N ARG A 214 -7.77 9.03 36.49
CA ARG A 214 -7.17 8.67 37.78
C ARG A 214 -5.84 7.98 37.52
N LEU A 215 -4.79 8.47 38.16
CA LEU A 215 -3.42 8.01 38.00
C LEU A 215 -2.97 7.31 39.27
N ALA A 216 -2.32 6.16 39.12
CA ALA A 216 -1.56 5.50 40.18
C ALA A 216 -0.06 5.67 39.88
N LEU A 217 0.58 6.55 40.63
CA LEU A 217 2.00 6.90 40.51
C LEU A 217 2.78 6.07 41.53
N PRO A 218 3.67 5.17 41.12
CA PRO A 218 4.55 4.47 42.05
C PRO A 218 5.57 5.46 42.61
N THR A 219 5.68 5.56 43.94
CA THR A 219 6.77 6.29 44.58
C THR A 219 7.95 5.34 44.78
N GLY A 220 9.18 5.82 44.59
CA GLY A 220 10.40 4.99 44.59
C GLY A 220 10.66 4.21 45.90
N SER A 221 9.91 4.49 46.96
CA SER A 221 9.81 3.72 48.19
C SER A 221 8.84 2.55 48.01
N ALA A 222 9.37 1.33 48.06
CA ALA A 222 8.63 0.07 47.89
C ALA A 222 7.27 0.08 48.61
N GLY A 223 6.18 0.03 47.82
CA GLY A 223 4.81 -0.16 48.32
C GLY A 223 3.95 1.10 48.48
N THR A 224 4.50 2.31 48.29
CA THR A 224 3.69 3.55 48.32
C THR A 224 3.21 3.92 46.92
N THR A 225 1.91 4.17 46.76
CA THR A 225 1.33 4.64 45.49
C THR A 225 0.56 5.92 45.72
N VAL A 226 0.92 6.96 44.98
CA VAL A 226 0.20 8.24 45.00
C VAL A 226 -0.93 8.16 43.99
N ARG A 227 -2.16 8.40 44.46
CA ARG A 227 -3.36 8.42 43.61
C ARG A 227 -3.73 9.87 43.30
N ALA A 228 -3.68 10.25 42.03
CA ALA A 228 -4.11 11.56 41.57
C ALA A 228 -5.41 11.44 40.76
N ARG A 229 -6.36 12.35 40.97
CA ARG A 229 -7.58 12.47 40.16
C ARG A 229 -7.55 13.80 39.44
N VAL A 230 -7.79 13.78 38.13
CA VAL A 230 -7.74 14.97 37.28
C VAL A 230 -8.91 14.92 36.30
N ASP A 231 -9.58 16.04 36.08
CA ASP A 231 -10.72 16.10 35.16
C ASP A 231 -10.31 15.97 33.69
N THR A 232 -9.13 16.48 33.33
CA THR A 232 -8.59 16.33 31.98
C THR A 232 -7.08 16.16 32.06
N LEU A 233 -6.59 15.06 31.52
CA LEU A 233 -5.16 14.79 31.40
C LEU A 233 -4.79 14.78 29.92
N VAL A 234 -3.88 15.68 29.54
CA VAL A 234 -3.37 15.76 28.16
C VAL A 234 -1.92 15.31 28.15
N LEU A 235 -1.68 14.14 27.57
CA LEU A 235 -0.35 13.63 27.29
C LEU A 235 0.09 14.14 25.92
N ARG A 236 1.25 14.79 25.84
CA ARG A 236 1.84 15.30 24.59
C ARG A 236 3.23 14.71 24.38
N GLY A 237 3.70 14.73 23.13
CA GLY A 237 5.05 14.29 22.79
C GLY A 237 5.19 12.77 22.73
N LEU A 238 4.08 12.06 22.53
CA LEU A 238 4.11 10.62 22.32
C LEU A 238 4.83 10.32 21.01
N ALA A 239 5.71 9.32 21.04
CA ALA A 239 6.32 8.83 19.81
C ALA A 239 5.23 8.22 18.93
N PRO A 240 4.98 8.75 17.72
CA PRO A 240 3.95 8.23 16.85
C PRO A 240 4.36 6.83 16.37
N TRP A 241 3.60 5.82 16.75
CA TRP A 241 3.81 4.44 16.30
C TRP A 241 3.27 4.19 14.87
N ALA A 242 2.36 5.05 14.40
CA ALA A 242 2.03 5.23 12.99
C ALA A 242 2.16 6.72 12.63
N ARG A 243 2.72 7.03 11.47
CA ARG A 243 2.77 8.42 10.97
C ARG A 243 1.60 8.67 10.04
N ALA A 244 0.91 9.79 10.27
CA ALA A 244 0.05 10.42 9.29
C ALA A 244 0.84 10.63 7.99
N SER A 245 0.23 10.30 6.84
CA SER A 245 0.81 10.72 5.57
C SER A 245 0.82 12.24 5.54
N SER A 246 1.99 12.83 5.31
CA SER A 246 2.15 14.28 5.21
C SER A 246 1.49 14.84 3.96
N LEU A 247 1.22 14.00 2.96
CA LEU A 247 0.58 14.39 1.72
C LEU A 247 -0.96 14.41 1.84
N PRO A 248 -1.61 15.48 1.35
CA PRO A 248 -3.03 15.46 1.08
C PRO A 248 -3.43 14.26 0.20
N PRO A 249 -4.61 13.63 0.40
CA PRO A 249 -5.04 12.47 -0.36
C PRO A 249 -4.94 12.60 -1.90
N PRO A 250 -5.33 13.72 -2.54
CA PRO A 250 -5.24 13.83 -3.99
C PRO A 250 -3.78 13.88 -4.49
N LEU A 251 -2.87 14.47 -3.72
CA LEU A 251 -1.45 14.54 -4.09
C LEU A 251 -0.78 13.17 -3.94
N ARG A 252 -1.09 12.43 -2.87
CA ARG A 252 -0.66 11.03 -2.72
C ARG A 252 -1.15 10.19 -3.90
N ALA A 253 -2.43 10.28 -4.25
CA ALA A 253 -3.00 9.57 -5.38
C ALA A 253 -2.28 9.89 -6.70
N ALA A 254 -1.98 11.18 -6.94
CA ALA A 254 -1.24 11.62 -8.12
C ALA A 254 0.20 11.08 -8.14
N VAL A 255 0.90 11.10 -7.00
CA VAL A 255 2.28 10.61 -6.88
C VAL A 255 2.33 9.10 -7.09
N VAL A 256 1.46 8.34 -6.45
CA VAL A 256 1.42 6.86 -6.55
C VAL A 256 1.03 6.43 -7.97
N THR A 257 0.00 7.06 -8.54
CA THR A 257 -0.44 6.77 -9.92
C THR A 257 0.59 7.19 -10.95
N GLY A 258 1.15 8.39 -10.82
CA GLY A 258 2.20 8.91 -11.69
C GLY A 258 3.45 8.03 -11.67
N SER A 259 3.86 7.57 -10.49
CA SER A 259 5.00 6.65 -10.34
C SER A 259 4.76 5.31 -11.01
N SER A 260 3.55 4.77 -10.89
CA SER A 260 3.15 3.51 -11.53
C SER A 260 3.14 3.65 -13.05
N LEU A 261 2.58 4.75 -13.57
CA LEU A 261 2.55 5.03 -14.99
C LEU A 261 3.96 5.21 -15.56
N VAL A 262 4.80 6.00 -14.89
CA VAL A 262 6.20 6.21 -15.29
C VAL A 262 6.97 4.90 -15.29
N ALA A 263 6.84 4.08 -14.24
CA ALA A 263 7.49 2.78 -14.16
C ALA A 263 7.03 1.83 -15.28
N GLY A 264 5.72 1.74 -15.53
CA GLY A 264 5.15 0.91 -16.58
C GLY A 264 5.64 1.35 -17.97
N CYS A 265 5.54 2.64 -18.29
CA CYS A 265 6.02 3.19 -19.55
C CYS A 265 7.53 3.00 -19.74
N ALA A 266 8.33 3.23 -18.69
CA ALA A 266 9.77 3.03 -18.73
C ALA A 266 10.13 1.56 -18.97
N ALA A 267 9.44 0.63 -18.30
CA ALA A 267 9.68 -0.80 -18.45
C ALA A 267 9.37 -1.27 -19.89
N VAL A 268 8.22 -0.87 -20.42
CA VAL A 268 7.82 -1.15 -21.82
C VAL A 268 8.86 -0.57 -22.79
N ALA A 269 9.20 0.72 -22.64
CA ALA A 269 10.16 1.38 -23.52
C ALA A 269 11.55 0.73 -23.49
N ALA A 270 12.04 0.38 -22.31
CA ALA A 270 13.35 -0.23 -22.13
C ALA A 270 13.41 -1.64 -22.73
N ILE A 271 12.38 -2.47 -22.49
CA ILE A 271 12.29 -3.82 -23.07
C ILE A 271 12.17 -3.76 -24.60
N LEU A 272 11.36 -2.84 -25.16
CA LEU A 272 11.22 -2.67 -26.61
C LEU A 272 12.51 -2.17 -27.28
N ARG A 273 13.27 -1.28 -26.62
CA ARG A 273 14.60 -0.85 -27.10
C ARG A 273 15.61 -2.00 -27.05
N GLY A 274 15.53 -2.85 -26.02
CA GLY A 274 16.34 -4.04 -25.82
C GLY A 274 15.95 -5.27 -26.67
N ARG A 275 15.01 -5.15 -27.63
CA ARG A 275 14.39 -6.26 -28.42
C ARG A 275 15.33 -7.26 -29.12
N ARG A 276 16.63 -6.96 -29.19
CA ARG A 276 17.64 -7.86 -29.75
C ARG A 276 18.04 -8.97 -28.76
N ARG A 277 17.95 -8.71 -27.46
CA ARG A 277 18.28 -9.68 -26.40
C ARG A 277 17.04 -10.40 -25.88
N ARG A 278 17.24 -11.65 -25.46
CA ARG A 278 16.19 -12.43 -24.78
C ARG A 278 16.17 -12.04 -23.30
N VAL A 279 15.07 -11.43 -22.87
CA VAL A 279 14.79 -11.17 -21.46
C VAL A 279 13.83 -12.26 -21.00
N GLY A 280 14.25 -13.09 -20.04
CA GLY A 280 13.38 -14.11 -19.46
C GLY A 280 12.23 -13.50 -18.65
N GLY A 281 11.15 -14.25 -18.46
CA GLY A 281 9.97 -13.78 -17.74
C GLY A 281 10.25 -13.27 -16.32
N VAL A 282 11.16 -13.92 -15.58
CA VAL A 282 11.57 -13.48 -14.23
C VAL A 282 12.24 -12.11 -14.26
N ALA A 283 13.15 -11.89 -15.22
CA ALA A 283 13.82 -10.61 -15.37
C ALA A 283 12.83 -9.50 -15.77
N ALA A 284 11.84 -9.79 -16.62
CA ALA A 284 10.79 -8.84 -16.96
C ALA A 284 9.90 -8.48 -15.76
N ALA A 285 9.54 -9.47 -14.93
CA ALA A 285 8.82 -9.20 -13.68
C ALA A 285 9.64 -8.33 -12.72
N ALA A 286 10.95 -8.61 -12.58
CA ALA A 286 11.85 -7.81 -11.76
C ALA A 286 11.98 -6.37 -12.28
N ILE A 287 12.12 -6.17 -13.59
CA ILE A 287 12.14 -4.84 -14.23
C ILE A 287 10.82 -4.09 -13.95
N GLY A 288 9.68 -4.76 -14.09
CA GLY A 288 8.37 -4.16 -13.81
C GLY A 288 8.16 -3.82 -12.33
N ALA A 289 8.70 -4.62 -11.41
CA ALA A 289 8.57 -4.39 -9.96
C ALA A 289 9.56 -3.34 -9.42
N ALA A 290 10.72 -3.14 -10.07
CA ALA A 290 11.77 -2.25 -9.59
C ALA A 290 11.29 -0.81 -9.38
N GLY A 291 10.53 -0.26 -10.32
CA GLY A 291 10.02 1.11 -10.24
C GLY A 291 9.07 1.33 -9.06
N PRO A 292 7.97 0.55 -8.94
CA PRO A 292 7.04 0.67 -7.82
C PRO A 292 7.69 0.44 -6.45
N LEU A 293 8.63 -0.50 -6.34
CA LEU A 293 9.35 -0.74 -5.07
C LEU A 293 10.25 0.46 -4.70
N ALA A 294 10.96 1.04 -5.66
CA ALA A 294 11.75 2.24 -5.43
C ALA A 294 10.88 3.46 -5.09
N ALA A 295 9.72 3.61 -5.74
CA ALA A 295 8.74 4.65 -5.43
C ALA A 295 8.21 4.51 -3.98
N LEU A 296 7.83 3.30 -3.56
CA LEU A 296 7.38 3.06 -2.19
C LEU A 296 8.50 3.31 -1.16
N ALA A 297 9.72 2.87 -1.45
CA ALA A 297 10.88 3.10 -0.58
C ALA A 297 11.21 4.59 -0.44
N THR A 298 11.15 5.36 -1.54
CA THR A 298 11.40 6.81 -1.51
C THR A 298 10.27 7.58 -0.85
N LEU A 299 9.00 7.24 -1.12
CA LEU A 299 7.85 7.78 -0.41
C LEU A 299 8.02 7.59 1.11
N ARG A 300 8.35 6.36 1.53
CA ARG A 300 8.58 6.04 2.94
C ARG A 300 9.77 6.81 3.53
N ALA A 301 10.88 6.92 2.80
CA ALA A 301 12.05 7.66 3.27
C ALA A 301 11.76 9.17 3.44
N LEU A 302 10.99 9.76 2.53
CA LEU A 302 10.55 11.15 2.61
C LEU A 302 9.60 11.37 3.80
N GLU A 303 8.60 10.49 3.97
CA GLU A 303 7.69 10.52 5.11
C GLU A 303 8.41 10.38 6.46
N LEU A 304 9.56 9.68 6.50
CA LEU A 304 10.37 9.53 7.71
C LEU A 304 11.24 10.76 8.02
N ARG A 305 11.72 11.49 7.01
CA ARG A 305 12.74 12.53 7.18
C ARG A 305 12.23 13.97 7.12
N LEU A 306 11.07 14.21 6.49
CA LEU A 306 10.54 15.56 6.34
C LEU A 306 9.89 16.05 7.66
N PRO A 307 10.40 17.14 8.27
CA PRO A 307 9.75 17.75 9.44
C PRO A 307 8.47 18.49 9.04
N GLU A 308 7.46 18.46 9.92
CA GLU A 308 6.14 19.09 9.73
C GLU A 308 6.17 20.64 9.65
N THR A 309 7.36 21.26 9.72
CA THR A 309 7.52 22.65 10.17
C THR A 309 7.57 23.73 9.07
N ALA A 310 7.32 23.44 7.80
CA ALA A 310 7.16 24.50 6.78
C ALA A 310 6.29 24.06 5.60
N PRO A 311 5.08 24.61 5.38
CA PRO A 311 4.24 24.24 4.24
C PRO A 311 4.81 24.76 2.92
N GLY A 312 4.99 23.88 1.92
CA GLY A 312 5.20 24.28 0.51
C GLY A 312 6.46 23.70 -0.16
N ALA A 313 7.66 23.97 0.38
CA ALA A 313 8.92 23.62 -0.29
C ALA A 313 9.16 22.09 -0.37
N TRP A 314 8.65 21.32 0.60
CA TRP A 314 8.81 19.86 0.63
C TRP A 314 7.91 19.13 -0.37
N LEU A 315 6.85 19.76 -0.90
CA LEU A 315 6.00 19.14 -1.93
C LEU A 315 6.80 18.85 -3.20
N LEU A 316 7.80 19.68 -3.51
CA LEU A 316 8.73 19.45 -4.63
C LEU A 316 9.56 18.18 -4.42
N ALA A 317 9.89 17.82 -3.18
CA ALA A 317 10.65 16.60 -2.88
C ALA A 317 9.87 15.34 -3.25
N PHE A 318 8.53 15.37 -3.24
CA PHE A 318 7.70 14.25 -3.69
C PHE A 318 7.75 14.04 -5.21
N GLY A 319 8.25 15.00 -5.99
CA GLY A 319 8.63 14.81 -7.39
C GLY A 319 9.77 13.80 -7.58
N LEU A 320 10.56 13.53 -6.54
CA LEU A 320 11.61 12.51 -6.57
C LEU A 320 11.06 11.09 -6.63
N VAL A 321 9.81 10.86 -6.21
CA VAL A 321 9.19 9.53 -6.16
C VAL A 321 9.02 8.92 -7.57
N PRO A 322 8.35 9.57 -8.53
CA PRO A 322 8.28 9.05 -9.91
C PRO A 322 9.64 9.02 -10.60
N PHE A 323 10.55 9.94 -10.25
CA PHE A 323 11.92 9.93 -10.78
C PHE A 323 12.71 8.70 -10.30
N ALA A 324 12.62 8.36 -9.01
CA ALA A 324 13.22 7.16 -8.46
C ALA A 324 12.63 5.89 -9.09
N ALA A 325 11.33 5.88 -9.36
CA ALA A 325 10.68 4.79 -10.10
C ALA A 325 11.30 4.60 -11.49
N PHE A 326 11.48 5.70 -12.23
CA PHE A 326 12.13 5.69 -13.54
C PHE A 326 13.57 5.16 -13.47
N VAL A 327 14.40 5.76 -12.60
CA VAL A 327 15.82 5.39 -12.45
C VAL A 327 15.97 3.93 -12.06
N ALA A 328 15.14 3.42 -11.15
CA ALA A 328 15.18 2.02 -10.72
C ALA A 328 14.85 1.05 -11.87
N VAL A 329 13.89 1.38 -12.74
CA VAL A 329 13.59 0.58 -13.93
C VAL A 329 14.79 0.56 -14.90
N ILE A 330 15.40 1.72 -15.16
CA ILE A 330 16.58 1.80 -16.03
C ILE A 330 17.76 1.01 -15.44
N ALA A 331 18.01 1.16 -14.14
CA ALA A 331 19.06 0.42 -13.44
C ALA A 331 18.81 -1.10 -13.47
N ALA A 332 17.58 -1.55 -13.27
CA ALA A 332 17.22 -2.96 -13.36
C ALA A 332 17.45 -3.52 -14.76
N VAL A 333 17.11 -2.77 -15.81
CA VAL A 333 17.37 -3.17 -17.19
C VAL A 333 18.88 -3.20 -17.48
N ALA A 334 19.62 -2.18 -17.05
CA ALA A 334 21.08 -2.13 -17.18
C ALA A 334 21.74 -3.33 -16.48
N LEU A 335 21.28 -3.70 -15.29
CA LEU A 335 21.77 -4.87 -14.55
C LEU A 335 21.46 -6.18 -15.29
N VAL A 336 20.21 -6.38 -15.74
CA VAL A 336 19.80 -7.58 -16.49
C VAL A 336 20.58 -7.70 -17.79
N THR A 337 20.91 -6.58 -18.43
CA THR A 337 21.71 -6.56 -19.65
C THR A 337 23.22 -6.67 -19.40
N ALA A 338 23.72 -6.29 -18.23
CA ALA A 338 25.13 -6.50 -17.90
C ALA A 338 25.46 -7.99 -17.65
N LEU A 339 24.48 -8.80 -17.25
CA LEU A 339 24.68 -10.22 -17.01
C LEU A 339 25.01 -10.95 -18.32
N PRO A 340 26.10 -11.74 -18.36
CA PRO A 340 26.46 -12.50 -19.55
C PRO A 340 25.34 -13.49 -19.87
N GLU A 341 24.96 -13.59 -21.15
CA GLU A 341 24.03 -14.63 -21.60
C GLU A 341 24.64 -15.98 -21.21
N ARG A 342 23.98 -16.69 -20.28
CA ARG A 342 24.26 -18.12 -20.05
C ARG A 342 23.99 -18.80 -21.39
N ARG A 343 25.04 -18.96 -22.21
CA ARG A 343 25.05 -19.91 -23.32
C ARG A 343 24.60 -21.22 -22.69
N ARG A 344 23.42 -21.69 -23.06
CA ARG A 344 23.08 -23.10 -22.84
C ARG A 344 24.24 -23.86 -23.45
N ALA A 345 25.02 -24.53 -22.60
CA ALA A 345 25.91 -25.57 -23.07
C ALA A 345 25.00 -26.55 -23.81
N ASP A 346 25.20 -26.67 -25.12
CA ASP A 346 24.62 -27.74 -25.92
C ASP A 346 25.06 -29.05 -25.27
N SER A 347 24.16 -29.67 -24.48
CA SER A 347 24.27 -31.08 -24.17
C SER A 347 23.93 -31.82 -25.46
N LYS A 348 24.97 -32.30 -26.14
CA LYS A 348 24.88 -33.38 -27.11
C LYS A 348 24.21 -34.60 -26.49
#